data_AF-A0A956UDT5-F1
#
_entry.id   AF-A0A956UDT5-F1
#
_cell.length_a   1.000
_cell.length_b   1.000
_cell.length_c   1.000
_cell.angle_alpha   90.00
_cell.angle_beta   90.00
_cell.angle_gamma   90.00
#
_symmetry.space_group_name_H-M   'P 1'
#
loop_
_entity.id
_entity.type
_entity.pdbx_description
1 polymer ?
#
loop_
_entity_poly.entity_id
_entity_poly.type
_entity_poly.pdbx_seq_one_letter_code
_entity_poly.pdbx_strand_id
1 'polypeptide(L)'
;MAGNRSNRVQYHCSFCGKNQDQVRRLIAGPGAVYICDECVDLCREIIDEETGTATPAAGSRPISATTGDVPPPKFIYDHLEDYVVGQEQAKKVLSVAVYNHYKRIAAAQDTDIELEKSNILLVGPTGVGKTLLAKTLARILDVPFSVADATALTEAGYVGEDVENILLHLIQSADFDIQKAERGIIYIDEIDKITRKSDNPSITRDVSGEGVQQALLKIIEGCVANVPPQGGRKHPHQDFLQINTQNILFICGGAFEGLDAHIEKRLNRDHVSLGFHANSGTRASAKRDQLLTHVTHDDLLEFGLIPEFVG
;
A
#
# COMPACT_ATOMS: atom_id res chain seq x y z
N MET A 1 -3.51 52.62 -45.03
CA MET A 1 -4.36 52.72 -43.82
C MET A 1 -5.24 51.48 -43.76
N ALA A 2 -5.23 50.79 -42.61
CA ALA A 2 -6.14 49.79 -42.04
C ALA A 2 -6.90 48.87 -43.03
N GLY A 3 -6.76 47.54 -43.01
CA GLY A 3 -6.67 46.65 -41.86
C GLY A 3 -7.83 45.66 -41.98
N ASN A 4 -7.55 44.50 -42.58
CA ASN A 4 -8.52 43.46 -42.94
C ASN A 4 -9.17 42.92 -41.65
N ARG A 5 -10.48 43.15 -41.46
CA ARG A 5 -11.25 42.65 -40.31
C ARG A 5 -11.43 41.14 -40.45
N SER A 6 -10.55 40.37 -39.83
CA SER A 6 -10.76 38.95 -39.55
C SER A 6 -11.95 38.83 -38.59
N ASN A 7 -13.10 38.39 -39.11
CA ASN A 7 -14.29 38.10 -38.32
C ASN A 7 -14.02 36.83 -37.48
N ARG A 8 -13.33 36.96 -36.35
CA ARG A 8 -13.13 35.86 -35.40
C ARG A 8 -14.49 35.53 -34.79
N VAL A 9 -15.04 34.37 -35.15
CA VAL A 9 -16.23 33.81 -34.51
C VAL A 9 -15.92 33.65 -33.02
N GLN A 10 -16.52 34.49 -32.17
CA GLN A 10 -16.37 34.39 -30.72
C GLN A 10 -17.35 33.35 -30.18
N TYR A 11 -16.81 32.24 -29.71
CA TYR A 11 -17.58 31.23 -29.00
C TYR A 11 -17.79 31.67 -27.54
N HIS A 12 -19.03 31.57 -27.08
CA HIS A 12 -19.45 31.95 -25.74
C HIS A 12 -20.19 30.80 -25.07
N CYS A 13 -20.05 30.69 -23.75
CA CYS A 13 -20.80 29.71 -22.98
C CYS A 13 -22.29 30.07 -22.98
N SER A 14 -23.14 29.11 -23.33
CA SER A 14 -24.60 29.25 -23.36
C SER A 14 -25.25 29.37 -21.97
N PHE A 15 -24.50 29.13 -20.89
CA PHE A 15 -24.99 29.19 -19.51
C PHE A 15 -24.60 30.49 -18.81
N CYS A 16 -23.31 30.86 -18.80
CA CYS A 16 -22.82 32.07 -18.13
C CYS A 16 -22.50 33.25 -19.06
N GLY A 17 -22.53 33.05 -20.39
CA GLY A 17 -22.24 34.10 -21.38
C GLY A 17 -20.76 34.47 -21.53
N LYS A 18 -19.84 33.84 -20.79
CA LYS A 18 -18.40 34.10 -20.89
C LYS A 18 -17.83 33.64 -22.24
N ASN A 19 -16.90 34.41 -22.78
CA ASN A 19 -16.20 34.09 -24.02
C ASN A 19 -15.09 33.05 -23.80
N GLN A 20 -14.65 32.38 -24.87
CA GLN A 20 -13.58 31.39 -24.84
C GLN A 20 -12.28 31.88 -24.15
N ASP A 21 -11.95 33.17 -24.26
CA ASP A 21 -10.75 33.75 -23.64
C ASP A 21 -10.88 33.98 -22.12
N GLN A 22 -12.10 33.91 -21.58
CA GLN A 22 -12.41 34.17 -20.16
C GLN A 22 -12.52 32.90 -19.32
N VAL A 23 -12.44 31.73 -19.94
CA VAL A 23 -12.63 30.43 -19.30
C VAL A 23 -11.49 29.50 -19.66
N ARG A 24 -11.13 28.57 -18.77
CA ARG A 24 -9.99 27.68 -19.02
C ARG A 24 -10.30 26.66 -20.11
N ARG A 25 -11.57 26.20 -20.18
CA ARG A 25 -12.04 25.31 -21.24
C ARG A 25 -13.47 25.65 -21.65
N LEU A 26 -13.74 25.56 -22.95
CA LEU A 26 -15.06 25.66 -23.52
C LEU A 26 -15.35 24.39 -24.33
N ILE A 27 -16.41 23.67 -23.95
CA ILE A 27 -16.79 22.38 -24.50
C ILE A 27 -17.96 22.60 -25.47
N ALA A 28 -17.83 22.09 -26.70
CA ALA A 28 -18.88 22.18 -27.71
C ALA A 28 -19.84 20.98 -27.58
N GLY A 29 -21.14 21.27 -27.55
CA GLY A 29 -22.22 20.28 -27.56
C GLY A 29 -22.99 20.25 -28.89
N PRO A 30 -23.93 19.30 -29.04
CA PRO A 30 -24.84 19.26 -30.18
C PRO A 30 -25.65 20.57 -30.30
N GLY A 31 -25.92 21.02 -31.52
CA GLY A 31 -26.80 22.17 -31.76
C GLY A 31 -26.18 23.56 -31.50
N ALA A 32 -24.85 23.70 -31.64
CA ALA A 32 -24.12 24.97 -31.42
C ALA A 32 -24.22 25.52 -29.99
N VAL A 33 -24.44 24.63 -29.01
CA VAL A 33 -24.41 24.95 -27.58
C VAL A 33 -22.99 24.76 -27.06
N TYR A 34 -22.53 25.67 -26.19
CA TYR A 34 -21.21 25.58 -25.57
C TYR A 34 -21.32 25.70 -24.06
N ILE A 35 -20.57 24.90 -23.31
CA ILE A 35 -20.51 24.96 -21.85
C ILE A 35 -19.07 25.14 -21.39
N CYS A 36 -18.81 26.05 -20.45
CA CYS A 36 -17.48 26.23 -19.87
C CYS A 36 -17.25 25.32 -18.67
N ASP A 37 -16.00 25.13 -18.29
CA ASP A 37 -15.60 24.35 -17.12
C ASP A 37 -16.28 24.81 -15.83
N GLU A 38 -16.35 26.12 -15.59
CA GLU A 38 -17.02 26.67 -14.41
C GLU A 38 -18.52 26.33 -14.34
N CYS A 39 -19.23 26.33 -15.47
CA CYS A 39 -20.65 25.97 -15.50
C CYS A 39 -20.87 24.46 -15.32
N VAL A 40 -19.93 23.62 -15.78
CA VAL A 40 -19.98 22.18 -15.50
C VAL A 40 -19.83 21.92 -14.01
N ASP A 41 -18.91 22.62 -13.34
CA ASP A 41 -18.68 22.48 -11.90
C ASP A 41 -19.91 22.95 -11.10
N LEU A 42 -20.49 24.10 -11.46
CA LEU A 42 -21.71 24.61 -10.82
C LEU A 42 -22.91 23.66 -11.01
N CYS A 43 -23.11 23.14 -12.22
CA CYS A 43 -24.18 22.17 -12.47
C CYS A 43 -23.98 20.87 -11.67
N ARG A 44 -22.73 20.45 -11.46
CA ARG A 44 -22.42 19.26 -10.65
C ARG A 44 -22.77 19.49 -9.17
N GLU A 45 -22.43 20.66 -8.63
CA GLU A 45 -22.78 21.05 -7.25
C GLU A 45 -24.29 21.00 -7.00
N ILE A 46 -25.09 21.54 -7.93
CA ILE A 46 -26.57 21.53 -7.84
C ILE A 46 -27.13 20.10 -7.85
N ILE A 47 -26.58 19.20 -8.68
CA ILE A 47 -27.02 17.80 -8.79
C ILE A 47 -26.66 17.01 -7.51
N ASP A 48 -25.48 17.28 -6.94
CA ASP A 48 -25.01 16.63 -5.72
C ASP A 48 -25.84 17.07 -4.49
N GLU A 49 -26.37 18.29 -4.48
CA GLU A 49 -27.34 18.77 -3.47
C GLU A 49 -28.71 18.08 -3.58
N GLU A 50 -29.23 17.86 -4.80
CA GLU A 50 -30.54 17.21 -5.01
C GLU A 50 -30.53 15.70 -4.72
N THR A 51 -29.37 15.03 -4.82
CA THR A 51 -29.24 13.57 -4.63
C THR A 51 -29.01 13.14 -3.18
N GLY A 52 -28.98 14.07 -2.22
CA GLY A 52 -28.94 13.76 -0.78
C GLY A 52 -27.55 13.35 -0.25
N THR A 53 -26.49 13.56 -1.02
CA THR A 53 -25.10 13.37 -0.57
C THR A 53 -24.56 14.66 0.05
N ALA A 54 -25.12 15.05 1.20
CA ALA A 54 -24.53 16.10 2.01
C ALA A 54 -23.26 15.58 2.71
N THR A 55 -22.09 15.90 2.14
CA THR A 55 -20.81 15.94 2.86
C THR A 55 -20.14 17.28 2.55
N PRO A 56 -19.68 18.04 3.56
CA PRO A 56 -19.22 19.40 3.35
C PRO A 56 -17.86 19.42 2.64
N ALA A 57 -17.81 20.21 1.56
CA ALA A 57 -16.67 20.98 1.09
C ALA A 57 -15.25 20.45 1.42
N ALA A 58 -14.74 19.54 0.59
CA ALA A 58 -13.37 19.53 0.07
C ALA A 58 -13.33 18.55 -1.11
N GLY A 59 -12.89 19.01 -2.28
CA GLY A 59 -13.16 18.37 -3.56
C GLY A 59 -12.76 16.90 -3.67
N SER A 60 -13.73 16.03 -3.93
CA SER A 60 -13.52 14.67 -4.41
C SER A 60 -13.50 14.68 -5.94
N ARG A 61 -12.34 15.01 -6.51
CA ARG A 61 -12.00 14.50 -7.85
C ARG A 61 -11.69 13.00 -7.69
N PRO A 62 -12.08 12.13 -8.65
CA PRO A 62 -11.50 10.80 -8.71
C PRO A 62 -9.98 10.98 -8.87
N ILE A 63 -9.22 10.37 -7.96
CA ILE A 63 -7.76 10.55 -7.85
C ILE A 63 -7.11 9.82 -9.04
N SER A 64 -7.11 10.47 -10.20
CA SER A 64 -6.17 10.14 -11.26
C SER A 64 -4.82 10.62 -10.77
N ALA A 65 -4.00 9.68 -10.31
CA ALA A 65 -2.66 9.90 -9.79
C ALA A 65 -1.77 10.62 -10.84
N THR A 66 -1.87 11.94 -10.78
CA THR A 66 -1.07 12.97 -11.45
C THR A 66 -0.53 13.87 -10.35
N THR A 67 0.73 13.60 -9.98
CA THR A 67 1.75 14.50 -9.38
C THR A 67 1.42 15.53 -8.28
N GLY A 68 0.23 15.56 -7.67
CA GLY A 68 -0.08 16.55 -6.62
C GLY A 68 -1.05 16.14 -5.50
N ASP A 69 -1.70 14.98 -5.58
CA ASP A 69 -2.91 14.69 -4.78
C ASP A 69 -2.75 13.52 -3.79
N VAL A 70 -1.54 13.29 -3.27
CA VAL A 70 -1.37 12.33 -2.16
C VAL A 70 -1.86 13.01 -0.87
N PRO A 71 -2.86 12.45 -0.16
CA PRO A 71 -3.42 13.08 1.03
C PRO A 71 -2.35 13.25 2.10
N PRO A 72 -2.33 14.39 2.84
CA PRO A 72 -1.31 14.63 3.85
C PRO A 72 -1.39 13.58 4.97
N PRO A 73 -0.29 13.25 5.67
CA PRO A 73 -0.28 12.21 6.70
C PRO A 73 -1.33 12.40 7.79
N LYS A 74 -1.65 13.65 8.14
CA LYS A 74 -2.70 13.95 9.12
C LYS A 74 -4.09 13.53 8.62
N PHE A 75 -4.40 13.74 7.35
CA PHE A 75 -5.67 13.30 6.76
C PHE A 75 -5.77 11.77 6.76
N ILE A 76 -4.69 11.08 6.37
CA ILE A 76 -4.64 9.61 6.40
C ILE A 76 -4.85 9.11 7.84
N TYR A 77 -4.19 9.74 8.82
CA TYR A 77 -4.34 9.40 10.24
C TYR A 77 -5.77 9.55 10.72
N ASP A 78 -6.38 10.72 10.47
CA ASP A 78 -7.73 11.05 10.92
C ASP A 78 -8.76 10.08 10.30
N HIS A 79 -8.59 9.71 9.02
CA HIS A 79 -9.45 8.68 8.41
C HIS A 79 -9.18 7.27 8.94
N LEU A 80 -7.95 6.94 9.34
CA LEU A 80 -7.70 5.66 10.01
C LEU A 80 -8.36 5.60 11.39
N GLU A 81 -8.44 6.73 12.10
CA GLU A 81 -9.13 6.86 13.40
C GLU A 81 -10.59 6.42 13.32
N ASP A 82 -11.28 6.79 12.24
CA ASP A 82 -12.71 6.48 12.05
C ASP A 82 -13.01 4.98 11.98
N TYR A 83 -12.03 4.15 11.59
CA TYR A 83 -12.20 2.70 11.43
C TYR A 83 -11.38 1.87 12.42
N VAL A 84 -10.26 2.39 12.93
CA VAL A 84 -9.34 1.66 13.81
C VAL A 84 -9.12 2.46 15.09
N VAL A 85 -9.81 2.02 16.14
CA VAL A 85 -9.72 2.61 17.49
C VAL A 85 -8.42 2.21 18.15
N GLY A 86 -7.69 3.20 18.71
CA GLY A 86 -6.37 2.99 19.29
C GLY A 86 -5.29 2.77 18.23
N GLN A 87 -4.19 2.10 18.59
CA GLN A 87 -3.05 1.88 17.68
C GLN A 87 -2.42 3.20 17.16
N GLU A 88 -2.43 4.26 17.97
CA GLU A 88 -1.95 5.61 17.62
C GLU A 88 -0.55 5.60 16.95
N GLN A 89 0.38 4.82 17.51
CA GLN A 89 1.73 4.72 16.96
C GLN A 89 1.72 4.10 15.56
N ALA A 90 0.98 3.01 15.35
CA ALA A 90 0.89 2.35 14.06
C ALA A 90 0.22 3.27 13.01
N LYS A 91 -0.91 3.91 13.36
CA LYS A 91 -1.59 4.87 12.48
C LYS A 91 -0.66 6.00 12.05
N LYS A 92 0.12 6.56 12.98
CA LYS A 92 1.08 7.64 12.70
C LYS A 92 2.19 7.19 11.75
N VAL A 93 2.82 6.05 12.03
CA VAL A 93 3.92 5.51 11.19
C VAL A 93 3.40 5.18 9.80
N LEU A 94 2.28 4.47 9.71
CA LEU A 94 1.64 4.12 8.45
C LEU A 94 1.31 5.35 7.61
N SER A 95 0.71 6.37 8.21
CA SER A 95 0.32 7.59 7.50
C SER A 95 1.52 8.31 6.89
N VAL A 96 2.67 8.35 7.59
CA VAL A 96 3.90 8.96 7.07
C VAL A 96 4.55 8.09 6.00
N ALA A 97 4.67 6.78 6.25
CA ALA A 97 5.31 5.84 5.32
C ALA A 97 4.58 5.80 3.98
N VAL A 98 3.25 5.69 4.01
CA VAL A 98 2.39 5.67 2.82
C VAL A 98 2.46 7.00 2.06
N TYR A 99 2.36 8.13 2.77
CA TYR A 99 2.51 9.44 2.14
C TYR A 99 3.85 9.57 1.40
N ASN A 100 4.95 9.16 2.04
CA ASN A 100 6.28 9.20 1.44
C ASN A 100 6.38 8.25 0.23
N HIS A 101 5.81 7.04 0.32
CA HIS A 101 5.81 6.07 -0.78
C HIS A 101 5.13 6.64 -2.04
N TYR A 102 3.93 7.21 -1.90
CA TYR A 102 3.22 7.76 -3.07
C TYR A 102 3.81 9.09 -3.54
N LYS A 103 4.36 9.91 -2.63
CA LYS A 103 5.10 11.11 -3.00
C LYS A 103 6.37 10.77 -3.79
N ARG A 104 7.06 9.70 -3.42
CA ARG A 104 8.21 9.14 -4.14
C ARG A 104 7.82 8.73 -5.57
N ILE A 105 6.73 7.99 -5.73
CA ILE A 105 6.23 7.56 -7.05
C ILE A 105 5.87 8.77 -7.93
N ALA A 106 5.25 9.79 -7.35
CA ALA A 106 4.93 11.03 -8.04
C ALA A 106 6.20 11.80 -8.46
N ALA A 107 7.19 11.91 -7.57
CA ALA A 107 8.42 12.67 -7.80
C ALA A 107 9.44 11.96 -8.70
N ALA A 108 9.39 10.63 -8.80
CA ALA A 108 10.28 9.83 -9.66
C ALA A 108 10.16 10.18 -11.15
N GLN A 109 9.15 10.96 -11.55
CA GLN A 109 9.03 11.50 -12.91
C GLN A 109 9.92 12.74 -13.15
N ASP A 110 10.41 13.41 -12.10
CA ASP A 110 11.05 14.74 -12.17
C ASP A 110 12.52 14.78 -11.69
N THR A 111 13.06 13.72 -11.07
CA THR A 111 14.42 13.74 -10.49
C THR A 111 15.24 12.51 -10.85
N ASP A 112 16.52 12.71 -11.18
CA ASP A 112 17.55 11.68 -11.42
C ASP A 112 18.02 10.94 -10.14
N ILE A 113 17.35 11.18 -9.01
CA ILE A 113 17.67 10.54 -7.72
C ILE A 113 16.74 9.36 -7.52
N GLU A 114 17.31 8.15 -7.51
CA GLU A 114 16.59 6.94 -7.16
C GLU A 114 16.33 6.91 -5.66
N LEU A 115 15.05 7.09 -5.30
CA LEU A 115 14.59 6.91 -3.93
C LEU A 115 14.16 5.47 -3.71
N GLU A 116 14.71 4.85 -2.67
CA GLU A 116 14.33 3.51 -2.24
C GLU A 116 12.89 3.46 -1.71
N LYS A 117 12.26 2.31 -1.92
CA LYS A 117 10.90 2.01 -1.46
C LYS A 117 10.95 1.58 0.01
N SER A 118 10.11 2.17 0.85
CA SER A 118 9.99 1.79 2.26
C SER A 118 8.80 0.87 2.47
N ASN A 119 9.07 -0.43 2.59
CA ASN A 119 8.06 -1.42 2.99
C ASN A 119 7.79 -1.34 4.49
N ILE A 120 6.70 -1.96 4.92
CA ILE A 120 6.21 -1.83 6.29
C ILE A 120 6.05 -3.22 6.90
N LEU A 121 6.59 -3.42 8.10
CA LEU A 121 6.34 -4.61 8.92
C LEU A 121 5.48 -4.23 10.13
N LEU A 122 4.29 -4.81 10.24
CA LEU A 122 3.37 -4.66 11.36
C LEU A 122 3.55 -5.82 12.34
N VAL A 123 4.11 -5.51 13.51
CA VAL A 123 4.31 -6.45 14.61
C VAL A 123 3.25 -6.18 15.67
N GLY A 124 2.45 -7.20 16.01
CA GLY A 124 1.51 -7.11 17.12
C GLY A 124 0.57 -8.32 17.20
N PRO A 125 -0.16 -8.52 18.31
CA PRO A 125 -0.99 -9.70 18.52
C PRO A 125 -2.06 -9.93 17.44
N THR A 126 -2.66 -11.12 17.43
CA THR A 126 -3.82 -11.41 16.57
C THR A 126 -5.03 -10.58 16.99
N GLY A 127 -5.90 -10.22 16.04
CA GLY A 127 -7.15 -9.49 16.33
C GLY A 127 -7.03 -8.00 16.64
N VAL A 128 -5.82 -7.40 16.62
CA VAL A 128 -5.63 -5.96 16.92
C VAL A 128 -5.88 -5.01 15.73
N GLY A 129 -6.29 -5.55 14.58
CA GLY A 129 -6.65 -4.74 13.41
C GLY A 129 -5.53 -4.51 12.37
N LYS A 130 -4.45 -5.31 12.36
CA LYS A 130 -3.36 -5.20 11.35
C LYS A 130 -3.89 -5.21 9.90
N THR A 131 -4.68 -6.23 9.55
CA THR A 131 -5.31 -6.35 8.23
C THR A 131 -6.31 -5.22 7.95
N LEU A 132 -7.03 -4.75 8.98
CA LEU A 132 -7.99 -3.64 8.85
C LEU A 132 -7.29 -2.31 8.57
N LEU A 133 -6.14 -2.06 9.19
CA LEU A 133 -5.30 -0.88 8.90
C LEU A 133 -4.89 -0.87 7.42
N ALA A 134 -4.30 -1.96 6.93
CA ALA A 134 -3.86 -2.08 5.53
C ALA A 134 -5.02 -1.92 4.53
N LYS A 135 -6.15 -2.59 4.79
CA LYS A 135 -7.35 -2.48 3.94
C LYS A 135 -7.96 -1.08 3.95
N THR A 136 -7.90 -0.39 5.09
CA THR A 136 -8.44 0.98 5.20
C THR A 136 -7.52 1.98 4.50
N LEU A 137 -6.20 1.83 4.60
CA LEU A 137 -5.24 2.60 3.82
C LEU A 137 -5.50 2.52 2.31
N ALA A 138 -5.67 1.30 1.78
CA ALA A 138 -5.94 1.12 0.36
C ALA A 138 -7.24 1.83 -0.09
N ARG A 139 -8.29 1.79 0.75
CA ARG A 139 -9.55 2.51 0.51
C ARG A 139 -9.38 4.03 0.53
N ILE A 140 -8.61 4.57 1.48
CA ILE A 140 -8.36 6.02 1.59
C ILE A 140 -7.62 6.54 0.34
N LEU A 141 -6.69 5.73 -0.19
CA LEU A 141 -5.86 6.11 -1.33
C LEU A 141 -6.46 5.76 -2.69
N ASP A 142 -7.57 5.02 -2.72
CA ASP A 142 -8.20 4.52 -3.94
C ASP A 142 -7.24 3.72 -4.85
N VAL A 143 -6.48 2.81 -4.24
CA VAL A 143 -5.49 1.97 -4.93
C VAL A 143 -5.87 0.48 -4.88
N PRO A 144 -5.47 -0.34 -5.88
CA PRO A 144 -5.66 -1.79 -5.85
C PRO A 144 -5.06 -2.41 -4.59
N PHE A 145 -5.71 -3.45 -4.07
CA PHE A 145 -5.33 -4.10 -2.83
C PHE A 145 -5.41 -5.61 -2.95
N SER A 146 -4.33 -6.28 -2.58
CA SER A 146 -4.25 -7.74 -2.50
C SER A 146 -3.86 -8.17 -1.08
N VAL A 147 -4.47 -9.26 -0.62
CA VAL A 147 -4.16 -9.89 0.68
C VAL A 147 -3.65 -11.29 0.40
N ALA A 148 -2.52 -11.65 0.98
CA ALA A 148 -1.95 -12.98 0.93
C ALA A 148 -1.60 -13.48 2.33
N ASP A 149 -1.70 -14.79 2.53
CA ASP A 149 -1.26 -15.47 3.75
C ASP A 149 0.07 -16.17 3.45
N ALA A 150 1.12 -15.83 4.21
CA ALA A 150 2.44 -16.41 3.99
C ALA A 150 2.48 -17.93 4.18
N THR A 151 1.57 -18.50 4.99
CA THR A 151 1.52 -19.94 5.24
C THR A 151 0.98 -20.76 4.06
N ALA A 152 0.22 -20.12 3.16
CA ALA A 152 -0.30 -20.75 1.95
C ALA A 152 0.74 -20.80 0.81
N LEU A 153 1.81 -20.00 0.92
CA LEU A 153 2.85 -19.90 -0.09
C LEU A 153 3.83 -21.06 -0.01
N THR A 154 4.31 -21.49 -1.18
CA THR A 154 5.33 -22.53 -1.27
C THR A 154 6.44 -22.12 -2.23
N GLU A 155 7.63 -22.71 -2.08
CA GLU A 155 8.71 -22.51 -3.05
C GLU A 155 8.25 -22.96 -4.45
N ALA A 156 8.66 -22.23 -5.48
CA ALA A 156 8.33 -22.54 -6.86
C ALA A 156 8.63 -24.02 -7.19
N GLY A 157 7.63 -24.73 -7.69
CA GLY A 157 7.73 -26.16 -8.02
C GLY A 157 7.26 -27.12 -6.93
N TYR A 158 6.76 -26.63 -5.79
CA TYR A 158 6.08 -27.42 -4.76
C TYR A 158 4.55 -27.26 -4.81
N VAL A 159 3.83 -28.04 -4.00
CA VAL A 159 2.36 -28.02 -3.93
C VAL A 159 1.91 -26.92 -2.98
N GLY A 160 1.40 -25.81 -3.53
CA GLY A 160 0.86 -24.67 -2.77
C GLY A 160 0.61 -23.47 -3.68
N GLU A 161 0.37 -22.31 -3.08
CA GLU A 161 0.22 -21.05 -3.82
C GLU A 161 1.61 -20.50 -4.20
N ASP A 162 1.77 -20.06 -5.45
CA ASP A 162 3.01 -19.43 -5.92
C ASP A 162 2.96 -17.93 -5.64
N VAL A 163 4.11 -17.31 -5.41
CA VAL A 163 4.22 -15.86 -5.12
C VAL A 163 3.66 -15.01 -6.26
N GLU A 164 3.73 -15.51 -7.50
CA GLU A 164 3.13 -14.88 -8.69
C GLU A 164 1.60 -14.72 -8.59
N ASN A 165 0.90 -15.57 -7.83
CA ASN A 165 -0.56 -15.46 -7.66
C ASN A 165 -0.96 -14.24 -6.83
N ILE A 166 -0.10 -13.78 -5.90
CA ILE A 166 -0.33 -12.54 -5.15
C ILE A 166 -0.43 -11.35 -6.11
N LEU A 167 0.45 -11.31 -7.12
CA LEU A 167 0.45 -10.29 -8.16
C LEU A 167 -0.76 -10.42 -9.07
N LEU A 168 -1.18 -11.65 -9.41
CA LEU A 168 -2.40 -11.88 -10.18
C LEU A 168 -3.63 -11.32 -9.45
N HIS A 169 -3.76 -11.56 -8.15
CA HIS A 169 -4.84 -11.01 -7.34
C HIS A 169 -4.82 -9.47 -7.30
N LEU A 170 -3.64 -8.86 -7.24
CA LEU A 170 -3.52 -7.41 -7.32
C LEU A 170 -3.97 -6.88 -8.69
N ILE A 171 -3.53 -7.52 -9.77
CA ILE A 171 -3.93 -7.18 -11.15
C ILE A 171 -5.45 -7.31 -11.33
N GLN A 172 -6.05 -8.37 -10.79
CA GLN A 172 -7.50 -8.57 -10.80
C GLN A 172 -8.23 -7.45 -10.03
N SER A 173 -7.71 -7.04 -8.86
CA SER A 173 -8.26 -5.91 -8.10
C SER A 173 -8.10 -4.55 -8.80
N ALA A 174 -7.25 -4.49 -9.83
CA ALA A 174 -7.04 -3.35 -10.69
C ALA A 174 -7.81 -3.45 -12.02
N ASP A 175 -8.76 -4.38 -12.16
CA ASP A 175 -9.50 -4.65 -13.40
C ASP A 175 -8.57 -4.91 -14.61
N PHE A 176 -7.44 -5.58 -14.36
CA PHE A 176 -6.38 -5.86 -15.33
C PHE A 176 -5.63 -4.63 -15.86
N ASP A 177 -5.77 -3.46 -15.22
CA ASP A 177 -4.93 -2.29 -15.48
C ASP A 177 -3.57 -2.45 -14.76
N ILE A 178 -2.52 -2.76 -15.56
CA ILE A 178 -1.16 -2.94 -15.05
C ILE A 178 -0.63 -1.66 -14.40
N GLN A 179 -0.84 -0.49 -15.00
CA GLN A 179 -0.31 0.77 -14.44
C GLN A 179 -0.94 1.09 -13.09
N LYS A 180 -2.23 0.78 -12.94
CA LYS A 180 -2.92 0.92 -11.66
C LYS A 180 -2.42 -0.12 -10.64
N ALA A 181 -2.23 -1.37 -11.05
CA ALA A 181 -1.72 -2.45 -10.21
C ALA A 181 -0.31 -2.17 -9.67
N GLU A 182 0.59 -1.60 -10.48
CA GLU A 182 1.94 -1.21 -10.07
C GLU A 182 1.97 -0.14 -8.95
N ARG A 183 0.86 0.55 -8.72
CA ARG A 183 0.68 1.53 -7.62
C ARG A 183 -0.13 0.96 -6.45
N GLY A 184 -0.45 -0.32 -6.48
CA GLY A 184 -1.26 -1.00 -5.48
C GLY A 184 -0.52 -1.29 -4.17
N ILE A 185 -1.27 -1.85 -3.23
CA ILE A 185 -0.79 -2.31 -1.93
C ILE A 185 -0.98 -3.82 -1.83
N ILE A 186 0.07 -4.54 -1.44
CA ILE A 186 0.03 -5.96 -1.10
C ILE A 186 0.20 -6.07 0.42
N TYR A 187 -0.76 -6.70 1.09
CA TYR A 187 -0.65 -7.09 2.49
C TYR A 187 -0.36 -8.59 2.60
N ILE A 188 0.72 -8.94 3.32
CA ILE A 188 1.11 -10.34 3.54
C ILE A 188 1.00 -10.62 5.04
N ASP A 189 0.06 -11.45 5.46
CA ASP A 189 -0.10 -11.85 6.86
C ASP A 189 0.75 -13.07 7.21
N GLU A 190 0.88 -13.35 8.50
CA GLU A 190 1.56 -14.54 9.05
C GLU A 190 3.03 -14.71 8.62
N ILE A 191 3.75 -13.60 8.37
CA ILE A 191 5.19 -13.63 8.06
C ILE A 191 6.01 -14.27 9.18
N ASP A 192 5.54 -14.22 10.43
CA ASP A 192 6.19 -14.89 11.56
C ASP A 192 6.13 -16.43 11.50
N LYS A 193 5.34 -17.02 10.58
CA LYS A 193 5.20 -18.48 10.43
C LYS A 193 6.14 -19.09 9.40
N ILE A 194 6.74 -18.27 8.54
CA ILE A 194 7.73 -18.71 7.54
C ILE A 194 9.18 -18.56 8.02
N THR A 195 9.39 -18.35 9.32
CA THR A 195 10.71 -18.22 9.94
C THR A 195 11.44 -19.57 10.03
N ARG A 196 12.77 -19.52 10.06
CA ARG A 196 13.59 -20.72 10.28
C ARG A 196 13.40 -21.22 11.72
N LYS A 197 13.24 -22.53 11.89
CA LYS A 197 13.09 -23.16 13.21
C LYS A 197 14.43 -23.47 13.91
N SER A 198 15.58 -23.22 13.28
CA SER A 198 16.90 -23.54 13.86
C SER A 198 18.05 -22.75 13.22
N ASP A 199 19.03 -22.34 14.05
CA ASP A 199 20.26 -21.62 13.65
C ASP A 199 21.21 -22.44 12.76
N ASN A 200 21.04 -23.77 12.68
CA ASN A 200 21.84 -24.58 11.79
C ASN A 200 21.29 -24.49 10.38
N PRO A 201 22.07 -24.02 9.38
CA PRO A 201 21.68 -24.11 7.98
C PRO A 201 21.45 -25.60 7.65
N SER A 202 20.19 -25.97 7.53
CA SER A 202 19.77 -27.32 7.22
C SER A 202 20.42 -27.74 5.89
N ILE A 203 21.31 -28.74 5.95
CA ILE A 203 21.96 -29.35 4.78
C ILE A 203 20.91 -30.03 3.87
N THR A 204 19.76 -30.41 4.42
CA THR A 204 18.58 -30.81 3.64
C THR A 204 17.83 -29.57 3.20
N ARG A 205 17.75 -29.35 1.87
CA ARG A 205 16.99 -28.28 1.20
C ARG A 205 15.71 -27.94 1.98
N ASP A 206 15.69 -26.77 2.62
CA ASP A 206 14.57 -26.36 3.47
C ASP A 206 13.40 -25.93 2.59
N VAL A 207 12.42 -26.82 2.48
CA VAL A 207 11.25 -26.65 1.60
C VAL A 207 10.19 -25.73 2.21
N SER A 208 10.34 -25.29 3.48
CA SER A 208 9.17 -24.87 4.27
C SER A 208 9.02 -23.37 4.55
N GLY A 209 10.10 -22.62 4.81
CA GLY A 209 9.99 -21.20 5.24
C GLY A 209 10.96 -20.26 4.55
N GLU A 210 12.26 -20.58 4.57
CA GLU A 210 13.29 -19.75 3.92
C GLU A 210 13.05 -19.60 2.41
N GLY A 211 12.68 -20.69 1.72
CA GLY A 211 12.37 -20.63 0.29
C GLY A 211 11.23 -19.66 -0.04
N VAL A 212 10.25 -19.54 0.85
CA VAL A 212 9.15 -18.56 0.73
C VAL A 212 9.66 -17.14 0.96
N GLN A 213 10.49 -16.91 1.99
CA GLN A 213 11.11 -15.59 2.23
C GLN A 213 11.93 -15.14 1.00
N GLN A 214 12.72 -16.04 0.40
CA GLN A 214 13.51 -15.77 -0.80
C GLN A 214 12.64 -15.52 -2.05
N ALA A 215 11.52 -16.22 -2.18
CA ALA A 215 10.59 -15.99 -3.29
C ALA A 215 9.88 -14.63 -3.16
N LEU A 216 9.48 -14.26 -1.94
CA LEU A 216 8.90 -12.94 -1.63
C LEU A 216 9.92 -11.80 -1.83
N LEU A 217 11.18 -12.01 -1.46
CA LEU A 217 12.24 -11.02 -1.63
C LEU A 217 12.31 -10.48 -3.06
N LYS A 218 12.23 -11.38 -4.06
CA LYS A 218 12.27 -11.00 -5.50
C LYS A 218 11.20 -9.99 -5.89
N ILE A 219 10.00 -10.10 -5.34
CA ILE A 219 8.91 -9.17 -5.64
C ILE A 219 8.96 -7.91 -4.76
N ILE A 220 9.54 -8.02 -3.55
CA ILE A 220 9.70 -6.90 -2.61
C ILE A 220 10.80 -5.93 -3.08
N GLU A 221 11.95 -6.44 -3.52
CA GLU A 221 13.09 -5.64 -4.02
C GLU A 221 12.73 -4.85 -5.29
N GLY A 222 11.88 -5.44 -6.15
CA GLY A 222 11.49 -4.86 -7.42
C GLY A 222 12.00 -5.69 -8.59
N CYS A 223 11.08 -6.35 -9.28
CA CYS A 223 11.38 -7.04 -10.53
C CYS A 223 10.26 -6.88 -11.54
N VAL A 224 10.55 -7.19 -12.81
CA VAL A 224 9.51 -7.38 -13.83
C VAL A 224 9.09 -8.84 -13.77
N ALA A 225 7.93 -9.10 -13.19
CA ALA A 225 7.37 -10.43 -13.04
C ALA A 225 6.47 -10.79 -14.24
N ASN A 226 6.49 -12.05 -14.66
CA ASN A 226 5.59 -12.59 -15.69
C ASN A 226 4.48 -13.40 -15.01
N VAL A 227 3.26 -12.87 -15.03
CA VAL A 227 2.11 -13.44 -14.32
C VAL A 227 1.15 -14.09 -15.32
N PRO A 228 0.74 -15.35 -15.14
CA PRO A 228 -0.24 -15.97 -16.01
C PRO A 228 -1.64 -15.34 -15.82
N PRO A 229 -2.41 -15.07 -16.88
CA PRO A 229 -3.70 -14.38 -16.81
C PRO A 229 -4.82 -15.22 -16.20
N GLN A 230 -4.61 -16.54 -16.10
CA GLN A 230 -5.49 -17.46 -15.38
C GLN A 230 -4.64 -18.19 -14.33
N GLY A 231 -5.07 -18.16 -13.07
CA GLY A 231 -4.43 -18.93 -12.00
C GLY A 231 -4.45 -20.42 -12.35
N GLY A 232 -3.34 -21.12 -12.13
CA GLY A 232 -3.21 -22.55 -12.47
C GLY A 232 -1.85 -22.92 -13.07
N ARG A 233 -1.73 -24.16 -13.55
CA ARG A 233 -0.47 -24.69 -14.11
C ARG A 233 -0.13 -23.96 -15.43
N LYS A 234 1.12 -23.50 -15.54
CA LYS A 234 1.67 -22.80 -16.71
C LYS A 234 1.46 -23.64 -17.99
N HIS A 235 0.67 -23.12 -18.94
CA HIS A 235 0.55 -23.70 -20.28
C HIS A 235 1.62 -23.08 -21.22
N PRO A 236 2.31 -23.88 -22.07
CA PRO A 236 3.44 -23.41 -22.88
C PRO A 236 3.15 -22.29 -23.89
N HIS A 237 1.88 -22.04 -24.23
CA HIS A 237 1.44 -21.07 -25.23
C HIS A 237 0.55 -19.97 -24.66
N GLN A 238 0.55 -19.79 -23.33
CA GLN A 238 -0.26 -18.77 -22.69
C GLN A 238 0.49 -17.43 -22.67
N ASP A 239 -0.20 -16.35 -23.06
CA ASP A 239 0.33 -14.99 -22.94
C ASP A 239 0.48 -14.64 -21.45
N PHE A 240 1.59 -13.99 -21.09
CA PHE A 240 1.85 -13.54 -19.72
C PHE A 240 1.58 -12.04 -19.58
N LEU A 241 1.06 -11.65 -18.43
CA LEU A 241 0.97 -10.26 -18.01
C LEU A 241 2.30 -9.87 -17.37
N GLN A 242 2.90 -8.78 -17.84
CA GLN A 242 4.12 -8.23 -17.24
C GLN A 242 3.75 -7.13 -16.25
N ILE A 243 4.30 -7.19 -15.05
CA ILE A 243 4.10 -6.18 -14.00
C ILE A 243 5.42 -5.85 -13.33
N ASN A 244 5.71 -4.56 -13.12
CA ASN A 244 6.86 -4.10 -12.35
C ASN A 244 6.49 -3.90 -10.87
N THR A 245 7.16 -4.59 -9.96
CA THR A 245 6.86 -4.54 -8.53
C THR A 245 7.56 -3.41 -7.75
N GLN A 246 8.40 -2.60 -8.41
CA GLN A 246 9.18 -1.52 -7.80
C GLN A 246 8.31 -0.45 -7.10
N ASN A 247 7.10 -0.20 -7.60
CA ASN A 247 6.19 0.83 -7.05
C ASN A 247 5.04 0.26 -6.22
N ILE A 248 4.94 -1.06 -6.12
CA ILE A 248 3.94 -1.73 -5.27
C ILE A 248 4.40 -1.59 -3.82
N LEU A 249 3.51 -1.14 -2.93
CA LEU A 249 3.79 -1.07 -1.49
C LEU A 249 3.54 -2.43 -0.85
N PHE A 250 4.50 -2.96 -0.10
CA PHE A 250 4.32 -4.17 0.68
C PHE A 250 4.14 -3.83 2.16
N ILE A 251 3.07 -4.37 2.74
CA ILE A 251 2.79 -4.31 4.18
C ILE A 251 2.77 -5.75 4.69
N CYS A 252 3.81 -6.14 5.39
CA CYS A 252 3.93 -7.44 6.03
C CYS A 252 3.33 -7.39 7.44
N GLY A 253 2.62 -8.42 7.86
CA GLY A 253 2.01 -8.55 9.19
C GLY A 253 2.43 -9.85 9.86
N GLY A 254 2.61 -9.80 11.18
CA GLY A 254 2.87 -11.01 11.97
C GLY A 254 2.51 -10.83 13.44
N ALA A 255 2.22 -11.95 14.11
CA ALA A 255 1.96 -11.97 15.55
C ALA A 255 3.27 -11.95 16.37
N PHE A 256 4.30 -12.59 15.83
CA PHE A 256 5.63 -12.71 16.43
C PHE A 256 5.56 -13.20 17.88
N GLU A 257 4.86 -14.32 18.08
CA GLU A 257 4.76 -14.97 19.39
C GLU A 257 6.15 -15.40 19.87
N GLY A 258 6.54 -15.00 21.08
CA GLY A 258 7.86 -15.27 21.64
C GLY A 258 8.96 -14.24 21.30
N LEU A 259 8.72 -13.27 20.40
CA LEU A 259 9.69 -12.21 20.09
C LEU A 259 10.06 -11.35 21.31
N ASP A 260 9.13 -11.19 22.25
CA ASP A 260 9.35 -10.53 23.53
C ASP A 260 10.46 -11.17 24.36
N ALA A 261 10.65 -12.49 24.29
CA ALA A 261 11.75 -13.16 24.97
C ALA A 261 13.13 -12.80 24.38
N HIS A 262 13.22 -12.61 23.06
CA HIS A 262 14.44 -12.17 22.38
C HIS A 262 14.78 -10.72 22.77
N ILE A 263 13.78 -9.84 22.70
CA ILE A 263 13.93 -8.44 23.11
C ILE A 263 14.33 -8.33 24.58
N GLU A 264 13.65 -9.06 25.47
CA GLU A 264 13.96 -9.07 26.90
C GLU A 264 15.38 -9.57 27.17
N LYS A 265 15.81 -10.63 26.49
CA LYS A 265 17.19 -11.14 26.59
C LYS A 265 18.21 -10.10 26.13
N ARG A 266 17.95 -9.36 25.05
CA ARG A 266 18.82 -8.28 24.57
C ARG A 266 18.89 -7.12 25.56
N LEU A 267 17.74 -6.62 26.02
CA LEU A 267 17.68 -5.51 26.99
C LEU A 267 18.30 -5.88 28.35
N ASN A 268 18.18 -7.13 28.77
CA ASN A 268 18.76 -7.62 30.03
C ASN A 268 20.24 -8.04 29.90
N ARG A 269 20.77 -8.25 28.69
CA ARG A 269 22.22 -8.50 28.49
C ARG A 269 23.07 -7.32 28.95
N ASP A 270 22.54 -6.10 28.86
CA ASP A 270 23.20 -4.87 29.35
C ASP A 270 23.01 -4.66 30.87
N HIS A 271 22.08 -5.37 31.50
CA HIS A 271 21.77 -5.29 32.93
C HIS A 271 21.75 -6.68 33.57
N VAL A 272 22.93 -7.22 33.89
CA VAL A 272 23.07 -8.43 34.72
C VAL A 272 22.43 -8.17 36.09
N SER A 273 21.18 -8.59 36.27
CA SER A 273 20.51 -8.59 37.58
C SER A 273 20.00 -9.99 37.90
N LEU A 274 20.59 -10.57 38.95
CA LEU A 274 20.02 -11.74 39.64
C LEU A 274 18.72 -11.30 40.33
N GLY A 275 17.56 -11.88 40.00
CA GLY A 275 16.36 -11.63 40.82
C GLY A 275 15.02 -12.17 40.32
N PHE A 276 14.54 -13.21 41.01
CA PHE A 276 13.15 -13.58 41.34
C PHE A 276 12.00 -13.35 40.34
N HIS A 277 11.40 -14.47 39.91
CA HIS A 277 10.17 -14.52 39.12
C HIS A 277 8.94 -14.24 40.00
N ALA A 278 8.29 -13.10 39.81
CA ALA A 278 6.96 -12.81 40.34
C ALA A 278 5.91 -12.92 39.21
N ASN A 279 5.14 -14.00 39.26
CA ASN A 279 4.10 -14.32 38.29
C ASN A 279 2.89 -13.39 38.47
N SER A 280 2.50 -12.63 37.45
CA SER A 280 1.21 -11.89 37.44
C SER A 280 0.69 -11.70 36.02
N GLY A 281 -0.29 -12.53 35.64
CA GLY A 281 -0.79 -12.65 34.25
C GLY A 281 -1.40 -11.39 33.64
N THR A 282 -1.83 -10.41 34.43
CA THR A 282 -2.36 -9.12 33.93
C THR A 282 -1.26 -8.08 33.66
N ARG A 283 -0.07 -8.21 34.25
CA ARG A 283 1.11 -7.37 33.91
C ARG A 283 1.83 -7.88 32.67
N ALA A 284 1.64 -9.15 32.30
CA ALA A 284 2.37 -9.78 31.21
C ALA A 284 2.05 -9.17 29.83
N SER A 285 0.77 -8.87 29.53
CA SER A 285 0.38 -8.26 28.25
C SER A 285 0.90 -6.82 28.13
N ALA A 286 0.72 -5.99 29.16
CA ALA A 286 1.23 -4.61 29.16
C ALA A 286 2.78 -4.57 29.09
N LYS A 287 3.46 -5.54 29.71
CA LYS A 287 4.91 -5.71 29.59
C LYS A 287 5.31 -6.11 28.16
N ARG A 288 4.59 -7.04 27.52
CA ARG A 288 4.82 -7.45 26.13
C ARG A 288 4.69 -6.27 25.17
N ASP A 289 3.62 -5.49 25.28
CA ASP A 289 3.39 -4.34 24.40
C ASP A 289 4.52 -3.30 24.53
N GLN A 290 4.99 -3.04 25.76
CA GLN A 290 6.14 -2.18 26.01
C GLN A 290 7.43 -2.74 25.39
N LEU A 291 7.70 -4.04 25.54
CA LEU A 291 8.88 -4.68 24.95
C LEU A 291 8.87 -4.57 23.42
N LEU A 292 7.72 -4.81 22.77
CA LEU A 292 7.61 -4.75 21.31
C LEU A 292 7.95 -3.36 20.74
N THR A 293 7.80 -2.27 21.50
CA THR A 293 8.22 -0.93 21.05
C THR A 293 9.73 -0.78 20.88
N HIS A 294 10.51 -1.68 21.48
CA HIS A 294 11.97 -1.69 21.40
C HIS A 294 12.52 -2.66 20.35
N VAL A 295 11.67 -3.32 19.56
CA VAL A 295 12.11 -4.29 18.54
C VAL A 295 13.16 -3.69 17.61
N THR A 296 14.19 -4.47 17.32
CA THR A 296 15.24 -4.15 16.34
C THR A 296 15.38 -5.27 15.32
N HIS A 297 16.07 -4.99 14.22
CA HIS A 297 16.36 -5.99 13.18
C HIS A 297 17.06 -7.22 13.75
N ASP A 298 18.03 -7.06 14.66
CA ASP A 298 18.72 -8.19 15.32
C ASP A 298 17.75 -9.15 16.02
N ASP A 299 16.68 -8.64 16.64
CA ASP A 299 15.68 -9.49 17.28
C ASP A 299 14.90 -10.32 16.25
N LEU A 300 14.63 -9.75 15.06
CA LEU A 300 13.95 -10.42 13.95
C LEU A 300 14.84 -11.49 13.31
N LEU A 301 16.16 -11.27 13.27
CA LEU A 301 17.14 -12.27 12.81
C LEU A 301 17.24 -13.42 13.80
N GLU A 302 17.39 -13.13 15.09
CA GLU A 302 17.37 -14.18 16.14
C GLU A 302 16.03 -14.93 16.17
N PHE A 303 14.92 -14.30 15.75
CA PHE A 303 13.62 -14.93 15.62
C PHE A 303 13.50 -15.85 14.39
N GLY A 304 14.42 -15.75 13.42
CA GLY A 304 14.51 -16.64 12.27
C GLY A 304 14.07 -16.05 10.92
N LEU A 305 13.92 -14.72 10.81
CA LEU A 305 13.87 -14.06 9.51
C LEU A 305 15.28 -13.91 8.92
N ILE A 306 15.40 -14.01 7.60
CA ILE A 306 16.69 -13.85 6.93
C ILE A 306 17.10 -12.37 6.86
N PRO A 307 18.41 -12.05 6.93
CA PRO A 307 18.90 -10.67 6.87
C PRO A 307 18.40 -9.88 5.67
N GLU A 308 18.39 -10.50 4.49
CA GLU A 308 18.00 -9.88 3.23
C GLU A 308 16.51 -9.53 3.20
N PHE A 309 15.67 -10.26 3.92
CA PHE A 309 14.23 -10.05 3.97
C PHE A 309 13.83 -8.99 5.01
N VAL A 310 14.66 -8.76 6.02
CA VAL A 310 14.47 -7.70 7.02
C VAL A 310 14.97 -6.35 6.52
N GLY A 311 16.00 -6.34 5.67
CA GLY A 311 16.51 -5.15 4.98
C GLY A 311 15.49 -4.54 4.04
#